data_AF-A0A501QID9-F1
#
_entry.id   AF-A0A501QID9-F1
#
_cell.length_a   1.000
_cell.length_b   1.000
_cell.length_c   1.000
_cell.angle_alpha   90.00
_cell.angle_beta   90.00
_cell.angle_gamma   90.00
#
_symmetry.space_group_name_H-M   'P 1'
#
loop_
_entity.id
_entity.type
_entity.pdbx_description
1 polymer ?
#
loop_
_entity_poly.entity_id
_entity_poly.type
_entity_poly.pdbx_seq_one_letter_code
_entity_poly.pdbx_strand_id
1 'polypeptide(L)'
;MDKTIQKIKLKKETFLSDWETEYCLLVDEDINFDGFDDISLINYKGAYNSSHTHWVYKKNLKKYKHIKSLDSIYNAGFDKNKKEIHSEWRIALQVFHSETYFWKNDQIILKEQTVRYSTPDSINPEVVYHRKLINGKYVESGVKYY
;
A
#
# COMPACT_ATOMS: atom_id res chain seq x y z
N MET A 1 -13.22 18.31 -29.46
CA MET A 1 -11.76 18.32 -29.25
C MET A 1 -11.51 17.94 -27.81
N ASP A 2 -10.86 16.81 -27.58
CA ASP A 2 -10.47 16.42 -26.23
C ASP A 2 -9.31 17.28 -25.76
N LYS A 3 -9.49 17.99 -24.65
CA LYS A 3 -8.47 18.84 -24.04
C LYS A 3 -7.72 18.01 -23.00
N THR A 4 -6.41 17.82 -23.20
CA THR A 4 -5.55 17.21 -22.18
C THR A 4 -5.62 18.03 -20.89
N ILE A 5 -6.06 17.40 -19.79
CA ILE A 5 -6.18 18.04 -18.48
C ILE A 5 -4.89 17.94 -17.64
N GLN A 6 -4.09 16.90 -17.88
CA GLN A 6 -2.85 16.63 -17.15
C GLN A 6 -1.94 15.69 -17.95
N LYS A 7 -0.63 15.87 -17.78
CA LYS A 7 0.40 14.92 -18.22
C LYS A 7 1.14 14.43 -16.99
N ILE A 8 1.17 13.13 -16.77
CA ILE A 8 1.93 12.50 -15.68
C ILE A 8 3.22 11.96 -16.27
N LYS A 9 4.37 12.44 -15.77
CA LYS A 9 5.68 11.90 -16.14
C LYS A 9 6.05 10.83 -15.15
N LEU A 10 6.14 9.59 -15.62
CA LEU A 10 6.65 8.49 -14.83
C LEU A 10 8.17 8.64 -14.71
N LYS A 11 8.71 8.50 -13.50
CA LYS A 11 10.14 8.33 -13.34
C LYS A 11 10.50 6.92 -13.77
N LYS A 12 11.57 6.80 -14.55
CA LYS A 12 12.16 5.51 -14.93
C LYS A 12 12.95 4.99 -13.73
N GLU A 13 12.26 4.59 -12.67
CA GLU A 13 12.88 3.88 -11.55
C GLU A 13 12.72 2.38 -11.82
N THR A 14 13.83 1.66 -11.66
CA THR A 14 14.14 0.37 -12.26
C THR A 14 13.13 -0.72 -11.91
N PHE A 15 12.37 -1.18 -12.91
CA PHE A 15 11.56 -2.39 -12.81
C PHE A 15 12.48 -3.60 -12.89
N LEU A 16 12.71 -4.28 -11.76
CA LEU A 16 13.10 -5.67 -11.78
C LEU A 16 11.80 -6.47 -11.86
N SER A 17 11.42 -6.88 -13.06
CA SER A 17 10.49 -8.01 -13.21
C SER A 17 11.07 -8.93 -14.26
N ASP A 18 11.81 -9.91 -13.77
CA ASP A 18 12.01 -11.20 -14.39
C ASP A 18 10.59 -11.71 -14.72
N TRP A 19 10.31 -11.89 -16.02
CA TRP A 19 9.07 -12.43 -16.60
C TRP A 19 7.90 -11.42 -16.75
N GLU A 20 7.78 -10.90 -17.98
CA GLU A 20 6.55 -10.45 -18.67
C GLU A 20 5.47 -9.73 -17.83
N THR A 21 5.81 -8.68 -17.09
CA THR A 21 4.78 -7.80 -16.53
C THR A 21 4.51 -6.64 -17.49
N GLU A 22 3.38 -6.69 -18.19
CA GLU A 22 2.79 -5.52 -18.85
C GLU A 22 2.50 -4.45 -17.80
N TYR A 23 2.69 -3.17 -18.16
CA TYR A 23 2.33 -2.05 -17.29
C TYR A 23 0.85 -2.16 -16.88
N CYS A 24 0.58 -2.60 -15.66
CA CYS A 24 -0.78 -2.67 -15.15
C CYS A 24 -1.17 -1.28 -14.63
N LEU A 25 -1.99 -0.59 -15.43
CA LEU A 25 -2.63 0.67 -15.07
C LEU A 25 -4.05 0.38 -14.61
N LEU A 26 -4.34 0.70 -13.35
CA LEU A 26 -5.68 0.62 -12.77
C LEU A 26 -6.24 2.04 -12.67
N VAL A 27 -7.53 2.20 -13.00
CA VAL A 27 -8.20 3.51 -13.08
C VAL A 27 -9.61 3.48 -12.47
N ASP A 28 -9.86 2.53 -11.59
CA ASP A 28 -11.17 2.22 -10.97
C ASP A 28 -11.09 2.04 -9.44
N GLU A 29 -9.94 2.33 -8.84
CA GLU A 29 -9.74 2.30 -7.39
C GLU A 29 -10.09 3.65 -6.76
N ASP A 30 -10.75 3.65 -5.60
CA ASP A 30 -11.00 4.87 -4.80
C ASP A 30 -10.14 4.76 -3.53
N ILE A 31 -8.95 5.34 -3.58
CA ILE A 31 -7.85 5.15 -2.63
C ILE A 31 -8.09 5.97 -1.37
N ASN A 32 -8.69 7.16 -1.52
CA ASN A 32 -8.97 8.08 -0.43
C ASN A 32 -10.43 8.06 0.05
N PHE A 33 -11.26 7.14 -0.48
CA PHE A 33 -12.64 6.90 -0.08
C PHE A 33 -13.55 8.12 -0.29
N ASP A 34 -13.30 8.89 -1.35
CA ASP A 34 -14.05 10.11 -1.68
C ASP A 34 -15.08 9.93 -2.81
N GLY A 35 -15.19 8.70 -3.34
CA GLY A 35 -16.15 8.31 -4.36
C GLY A 35 -15.72 8.64 -5.79
N PHE A 36 -14.47 9.04 -6.01
CA PHE A 36 -13.89 9.21 -7.35
C PHE A 36 -12.86 8.13 -7.62
N ASP A 37 -12.75 7.76 -8.90
CA ASP A 37 -11.71 6.83 -9.33
C ASP A 37 -10.36 7.55 -9.41
N ASP A 38 -9.36 6.89 -8.85
CA ASP A 38 -7.97 7.26 -8.80
C ASP A 38 -7.15 6.45 -9.81
N ILE A 39 -5.87 6.76 -9.93
CA ILE A 39 -4.95 6.05 -10.83
C ILE A 39 -3.92 5.30 -10.00
N SER A 40 -3.73 4.02 -10.31
CA SER A 40 -2.66 3.18 -9.74
C SER A 40 -1.83 2.59 -10.87
N LEU A 41 -0.50 2.61 -10.74
CA LEU A 41 0.43 2.01 -11.68
C LEU A 41 1.45 1.17 -10.92
N ILE A 42 1.64 -0.08 -11.33
CA ILE A 42 2.65 -0.93 -10.71
C ILE A 42 4.04 -0.27 -10.76
N ASN A 43 4.75 -0.27 -9.63
CA ASN A 43 6.11 0.30 -9.52
C ASN A 43 7.16 -0.73 -9.07
N TYR A 44 6.72 -1.86 -8.51
CA TYR A 44 7.55 -2.99 -8.13
C TYR A 44 6.73 -4.28 -8.19
N LYS A 45 7.37 -5.36 -8.67
CA LYS A 45 6.78 -6.70 -8.70
C LYS A 45 7.85 -7.73 -8.33
N GLY A 46 7.75 -8.27 -7.12
CA GLY A 46 8.45 -9.48 -6.71
C GLY A 46 7.55 -10.71 -6.80
N ALA A 47 8.08 -11.85 -6.37
CA ALA A 47 7.34 -13.13 -6.37
C ALA A 47 6.07 -13.11 -5.50
N TYR A 48 6.09 -12.35 -4.39
CA TYR A 48 4.97 -12.28 -3.43
C TYR A 48 4.51 -10.85 -3.13
N ASN A 49 5.45 -9.91 -3.16
CA ASN A 49 5.19 -8.52 -2.82
C ASN A 49 5.13 -7.70 -4.11
N SER A 50 4.18 -6.78 -4.20
CA SER A 50 4.08 -5.81 -5.28
C SER A 50 3.66 -4.47 -4.72
N SER A 51 4.08 -3.37 -5.32
CA SER A 51 3.64 -2.03 -4.92
C SER A 51 3.30 -1.19 -6.14
N HIS A 52 2.54 -0.13 -5.91
CA HIS A 52 2.03 0.74 -6.96
C HIS A 52 2.32 2.21 -6.61
N THR A 53 2.54 3.00 -7.66
CA THR A 53 2.46 4.45 -7.59
C THR A 53 1.02 4.87 -7.72
N HIS A 54 0.54 5.70 -6.81
CA HIS A 54 -0.87 6.11 -6.75
C HIS A 54 -1.05 7.61 -6.96
N TRP A 55 -2.02 7.99 -7.78
CA TRP A 55 -2.46 9.37 -7.92
C TRP A 55 -3.93 9.54 -7.61
N VAL A 56 -4.23 10.37 -6.61
CA VAL A 56 -5.59 10.64 -6.16
C VAL A 56 -6.20 11.81 -6.90
N TYR A 57 -7.43 11.65 -7.39
CA TYR A 57 -8.17 12.70 -8.08
C TYR A 57 -8.56 13.82 -7.11
N LYS A 58 -8.21 15.05 -7.45
CA LYS A 58 -8.59 16.26 -6.72
C LYS A 58 -9.68 16.98 -7.50
N LYS A 59 -10.94 16.71 -7.15
CA LYS A 59 -12.14 17.29 -7.80
C LYS A 59 -12.08 18.81 -7.96
N ASN A 60 -11.64 19.52 -6.92
CA ASN A 60 -11.46 20.97 -6.90
C ASN A 60 -10.42 21.47 -7.92
N LEU A 61 -9.39 20.69 -8.19
CA LEU A 61 -8.31 21.02 -9.14
C LEU A 61 -8.51 20.39 -10.52
N LYS A 62 -9.45 19.43 -10.64
CA LYS A 62 -9.63 18.54 -11.78
C LYS A 62 -8.33 17.88 -12.23
N LYS A 63 -7.50 17.48 -11.26
CA LYS A 63 -6.16 16.95 -11.46
C LYS A 63 -5.87 15.84 -10.47
N TYR A 64 -5.00 14.93 -10.84
CA TYR A 64 -4.47 13.86 -10.03
C TYR A 64 -3.23 14.32 -9.25
N LYS A 65 -3.19 14.00 -7.96
CA LYS A 65 -2.07 14.29 -7.05
C LYS A 65 -1.38 12.98 -6.68
N HIS A 66 -0.07 12.90 -6.93
CA HIS A 66 0.75 11.77 -6.52
C HIS A 66 0.83 11.66 -4.99
N ILE A 67 0.63 10.45 -4.47
CA ILE A 67 0.62 10.13 -3.04
C ILE A 67 1.84 9.28 -2.71
N LYS A 68 2.98 9.96 -2.54
CA LYS A 68 4.28 9.32 -2.28
C LYS A 68 4.29 8.35 -1.10
N SER A 69 3.48 8.60 -0.08
CA SER A 69 3.44 7.74 1.11
C SER A 69 2.91 6.32 0.81
N LEU A 70 2.25 6.11 -0.33
CA LEU A 70 1.77 4.80 -0.74
C LEU A 70 2.75 4.03 -1.63
N ASP A 71 3.75 4.70 -2.23
CA ASP A 71 4.65 4.08 -3.22
C ASP A 71 5.40 2.85 -2.69
N SER A 72 5.62 2.78 -1.37
CA SER A 72 6.36 1.71 -0.69
C SER A 72 5.46 0.71 0.03
N ILE A 73 4.13 0.82 -0.08
CA ILE A 73 3.21 -0.09 0.60
C ILE A 73 3.00 -1.32 -0.29
N TYR A 74 3.36 -2.48 0.21
CA TYR A 74 3.21 -3.72 -0.52
C TYR A 74 1.78 -4.25 -0.44
N ASN A 75 1.29 -4.78 -1.56
CA ASN A 75 0.02 -5.48 -1.68
C ASN A 75 -1.12 -4.68 -1.02
N ALA A 76 -1.17 -3.37 -1.28
CA ALA A 76 -2.18 -2.50 -0.73
C ALA A 76 -3.57 -2.90 -1.23
N GLY A 77 -4.54 -2.95 -0.31
CA GLY A 77 -5.96 -3.12 -0.60
C GLY A 77 -6.78 -2.03 0.07
N PHE A 78 -7.84 -1.58 -0.58
CA PHE A 78 -8.67 -0.44 -0.15
C PHE A 78 -10.07 -0.91 0.28
N ASP A 79 -10.34 -0.94 1.59
CA ASP A 79 -11.65 -1.29 2.14
C ASP A 79 -12.51 -0.02 2.23
N LYS A 80 -13.39 0.18 1.24
CA LYS A 80 -14.30 1.35 1.17
C LYS A 80 -15.30 1.40 2.33
N ASN A 81 -15.69 0.25 2.89
CA ASN A 81 -16.67 0.19 3.97
C ASN A 81 -16.06 0.68 5.28
N LYS A 82 -14.81 0.28 5.56
CA LYS A 82 -14.09 0.70 6.77
C LYS A 82 -13.30 2.00 6.58
N LYS A 83 -13.07 2.41 5.34
CA LYS A 83 -12.16 3.51 4.96
C LYS A 83 -10.75 3.26 5.47
N GLU A 84 -10.29 2.03 5.24
CA GLU A 84 -9.00 1.53 5.69
C GLU A 84 -8.21 0.98 4.51
N ILE A 85 -6.89 1.13 4.61
CA ILE A 85 -5.95 0.56 3.65
C ILE A 85 -5.27 -0.60 4.37
N HIS A 86 -5.33 -1.78 3.79
CA HIS A 86 -4.70 -2.98 4.32
C HIS A 86 -3.47 -3.33 3.47
N SER A 87 -2.47 -3.91 4.10
CA SER A 87 -1.25 -4.36 3.44
C SER A 87 -0.82 -5.67 4.07
N GLU A 88 -0.60 -6.68 3.22
CA GLU A 88 -0.12 -7.99 3.64
C GLU A 88 1.06 -8.41 2.77
N TRP A 89 2.22 -8.59 3.39
CA TRP A 89 3.45 -8.87 2.69
C TRP A 89 4.36 -9.75 3.54
N ARG A 90 5.42 -10.28 2.92
CA ARG A 90 6.33 -11.18 3.64
C ARG A 90 7.79 -10.98 3.28
N ILE A 91 8.65 -11.33 4.23
CA ILE A 91 10.09 -11.47 4.03
C ILE A 91 10.40 -12.97 4.06
N ALA A 92 10.97 -13.46 2.97
CA ALA A 92 11.19 -14.88 2.74
C ALA A 92 9.90 -15.70 2.98
N LEU A 93 10.05 -16.91 3.52
CA LEU A 93 8.94 -17.83 3.78
C LEU A 93 8.39 -17.74 5.21
N GLN A 94 9.03 -16.96 6.09
CA GLN A 94 8.87 -17.10 7.54
C GLN A 94 8.29 -15.86 8.21
N VAL A 95 8.53 -14.66 7.68
CA VAL A 95 8.11 -13.41 8.33
C VAL A 95 6.96 -12.79 7.55
N PHE A 96 5.82 -12.60 8.21
CA PHE A 96 4.59 -12.07 7.61
C PHE A 96 4.21 -10.77 8.30
N HIS A 97 3.95 -9.74 7.51
CA HIS A 97 3.49 -8.45 7.97
C HIS A 97 2.04 -8.25 7.58
N SER A 98 1.23 -7.75 8.51
CA SER A 98 -0.14 -7.31 8.28
C SER A 98 -0.28 -5.92 8.86
N GLU A 99 -0.56 -4.95 8.01
CA GLU A 99 -0.60 -3.53 8.34
C GLU A 99 -1.95 -2.95 7.93
N THR A 100 -2.47 -2.05 8.76
CA THR A 100 -3.68 -1.29 8.46
C THR A 100 -3.37 0.18 8.64
N TYR A 101 -3.87 1.00 7.72
CA TYR A 101 -3.67 2.44 7.68
C TYR A 101 -5.00 3.16 7.55
N PHE A 102 -5.03 4.38 8.05
CA PHE A 102 -6.09 5.35 7.74
C PHE A 102 -5.58 6.39 6.77
N TRP A 103 -6.47 6.86 5.91
CA TRP A 103 -6.24 8.03 5.08
C TRP A 103 -6.46 9.32 5.88
N LYS A 104 -5.51 10.27 5.81
CA LYS A 104 -5.66 11.61 6.41
C LYS A 104 -4.81 12.63 5.66
N ASN A 105 -5.45 13.68 5.14
CA ASN A 105 -4.77 14.85 4.54
C ASN A 105 -3.73 14.49 3.46
N ASP A 106 -4.10 13.63 2.51
CA ASP A 106 -3.21 13.15 1.44
C ASP A 106 -1.99 12.35 1.92
N GLN A 107 -2.11 11.77 3.11
CA GLN A 107 -1.14 10.87 3.70
C GLN A 107 -1.86 9.66 4.27
N ILE A 108 -1.12 8.57 4.40
CA ILE A 108 -1.56 7.39 5.14
C ILE A 108 -0.92 7.40 6.52
N ILE A 109 -1.68 7.00 7.52
CA ILE A 109 -1.22 6.91 8.92
C ILE A 109 -1.37 5.47 9.35
N LEU A 110 -0.27 4.85 9.80
CA LEU A 110 -0.32 3.49 10.33
C LEU A 110 -1.26 3.44 11.55
N LYS A 111 -2.29 2.60 11.46
CA LYS A 111 -3.21 2.30 12.55
C LYS A 111 -2.66 1.17 13.39
N GLU A 112 -2.27 0.08 12.73
CA GLU A 112 -1.95 -1.18 13.37
C GLU A 112 -1.00 -1.99 12.48
N GLN A 113 -0.04 -2.68 13.10
CA GLN A 113 0.90 -3.58 12.46
C GLN A 113 1.01 -4.84 13.32
N THR A 114 0.92 -5.99 12.68
CA THR A 114 1.21 -7.29 13.27
C THR A 114 2.30 -7.97 12.45
N VAL A 115 3.34 -8.45 13.11
CA VAL A 115 4.36 -9.29 12.50
C VAL A 115 4.23 -10.69 13.08
N ARG A 116 4.15 -11.67 12.18
CA ARG A 116 4.10 -13.08 12.54
C ARG A 116 5.32 -13.81 12.01
N TYR A 117 5.83 -14.74 12.81
CA TYR A 117 6.94 -15.61 12.44
C TYR A 117 6.46 -17.06 12.35
N SER A 118 6.79 -17.73 11.26
CA SER A 118 6.57 -19.16 11.08
C SER A 118 7.90 -19.89 11.15
N THR A 119 7.98 -20.91 12.02
CA THR A 119 9.04 -21.92 11.93
C THR A 119 8.65 -22.97 10.89
N PRO A 120 9.61 -23.77 10.39
CA PRO A 120 9.30 -24.87 9.48
C PRO A 120 8.28 -25.88 10.04
N ASP A 121 8.21 -26.02 11.36
CA ASP A 121 7.34 -26.97 12.06
C ASP A 121 6.01 -26.37 12.52
N SER A 122 5.80 -25.05 12.37
CA SER A 122 4.58 -24.38 12.81
C SER A 122 3.53 -24.34 11.70
N ILE A 123 2.35 -24.91 11.95
CA ILE A 123 1.18 -24.79 11.07
C ILE A 123 0.62 -23.34 11.09
N ASN A 124 0.79 -22.63 12.21
CA ASN A 124 0.31 -21.27 12.40
C ASN A 124 1.47 -20.34 12.78
N PRO A 125 1.69 -19.24 12.04
CA PRO A 125 2.67 -18.22 12.39
C PRO A 125 2.35 -17.57 13.75
N GLU A 126 3.34 -17.48 14.63
CA GLU A 126 3.21 -16.85 15.94
C GLU A 126 3.33 -15.34 15.82
N VAL A 127 2.48 -14.58 16.54
CA VAL A 127 2.62 -13.11 16.61
C VAL A 127 3.85 -12.78 17.45
N VAL A 128 4.88 -12.27 16.79
CA VAL A 128 6.14 -11.90 17.44
C VAL A 128 6.23 -10.42 17.75
N TYR A 129 5.47 -9.59 17.03
CA TYR A 129 5.41 -8.16 17.28
C TYR A 129 4.06 -7.57 16.91
N HIS A 130 3.61 -6.62 17.72
CA HIS A 130 2.38 -5.88 17.50
C HIS A 130 2.59 -4.40 17.84
N ARG A 131 2.10 -3.52 16.98
CA ARG A 131 2.13 -2.07 17.13
C ARG A 131 0.78 -1.50 16.80
N LYS A 132 0.25 -0.61 17.65
CA LYS A 132 -1.05 0.02 17.44
C LYS A 132 -1.06 1.48 17.86
N LEU A 133 -1.69 2.32 17.06
CA LEU A 133 -1.92 3.72 17.39
C LEU A 133 -3.10 3.84 18.37
N ILE A 134 -2.82 4.27 19.60
CA ILE A 134 -3.80 4.47 20.67
C ILE A 134 -3.65 5.90 21.20
N ASN A 135 -4.71 6.70 21.12
CA ASN A 135 -4.73 8.08 21.60
C ASN A 135 -3.55 8.94 21.09
N GLY A 136 -3.19 8.76 19.82
CA GLY A 136 -2.10 9.50 19.16
C GLY A 136 -0.69 9.02 19.48
N LYS A 137 -0.52 7.91 20.22
CA LYS A 137 0.79 7.29 20.50
C LYS A 137 0.79 5.83 20.07
N TYR A 138 1.94 5.35 19.58
CA TYR A 138 2.08 3.93 19.29
C TYR A 138 2.38 3.16 20.58
N VAL A 139 1.58 2.13 20.82
CA VAL A 139 1.83 1.12 21.84
C VAL A 139 2.37 -0.11 21.12
N GLU A 140 3.47 -0.66 21.63
CA GLU A 140 4.22 -1.75 21.00
C GLU A 140 4.39 -2.91 21.99
N SER A 141 4.36 -4.14 21.49
CA SER A 141 4.66 -5.35 22.26
C SER A 141 5.37 -6.38 21.39
N GLY A 142 6.20 -7.23 22.01
CA GLY A 142 6.98 -8.25 21.32
C GLY A 142 8.34 -7.76 20.81
N VAL A 143 8.97 -8.56 19.94
CA VAL A 143 10.31 -8.36 19.40
C VAL A 143 10.22 -7.97 17.93
N LYS A 144 10.83 -6.83 17.56
CA LYS A 144 10.89 -6.39 16.16
C LYS A 144 11.77 -7.32 15.34
N TYR A 145 11.18 -7.94 14.32
CA TYR A 145 11.89 -8.56 13.22
C TYR A 145 11.87 -7.57 12.04
N TYR A 146 13.03 -7.29 11.46
CA TYR A 146 13.22 -6.36 10.34
C TYR A 146 13.24 -7.09 9.01
#